data_AF-A0A1Y1KHL2-F1
#
_entry.id   AF-A0A1Y1KHL2-F1
#
_cell.length_a   1.000
_cell.length_b   1.000
_cell.length_c   1.000
_cell.angle_alpha   90.00
_cell.angle_beta   90.00
_cell.angle_gamma   90.00
#
_symmetry.space_group_name_H-M   'P 1'
#
loop_
_entity.id
_entity.type
_entity.pdbx_description
1 polymer ?
#
loop_
_entity_poly.entity_id
_entity_poly.type
_entity_poly.pdbx_seq_one_letter_code
_entity_poly.pdbx_strand_id
1 'polypeptide(L)'
;MTYKVEVYIYDLSRGVAAMVSPLLIGKRIDGVWHTSIVVYGREYFFGSQGVESCSPGSTAVKNPLQIETLGETQIPYTIFIDYLSGLSETSYAIGTYDLLRHNCNNFSQELAQFLCGANIPRYILDLPNEVLQSKLSPALQILVQQLEHSARPISNERSPNHRGVRKDPSPEFLQIEEARSDANAKKDDNNTN
;
A
#
# COMPACT_ATOMS: atom_id res chain seq x y z
N MET A 1 -22.81 -4.87 3.69
CA MET A 1 -21.69 -5.34 4.54
C MET A 1 -20.72 -4.18 4.71
N THR A 2 -19.99 -4.11 5.82
CA THR A 2 -18.88 -3.17 5.99
C THR A 2 -17.56 -3.91 5.83
N TYR A 3 -16.52 -3.21 5.38
CA TYR A 3 -15.18 -3.76 5.17
C TYR A 3 -14.17 -2.95 5.97
N LYS A 4 -13.31 -3.64 6.74
CA LYS A 4 -12.27 -2.99 7.53
C LYS A 4 -11.24 -2.33 6.61
N VAL A 5 -10.84 -1.10 6.93
CA VAL A 5 -9.80 -0.35 6.22
C VAL A 5 -8.62 -0.17 7.17
N GLU A 6 -7.46 -0.63 6.74
CA GLU A 6 -6.21 -0.53 7.50
C GLU A 6 -5.14 0.20 6.69
N VAL A 7 -4.24 0.88 7.39
CA VAL A 7 -2.96 1.32 6.84
C VAL A 7 -1.85 0.42 7.38
N TYR A 8 -1.06 -0.12 6.46
CA TYR A 8 0.16 -0.84 6.80
C TYR A 8 1.31 0.14 6.66
N ILE A 9 2.15 0.21 7.69
CA ILE A 9 3.26 1.17 7.79
C ILE A 9 4.55 0.39 7.81
N TYR A 10 5.47 0.74 6.92
CA TYR A 10 6.76 0.12 6.77
C TYR A 10 7.87 1.16 6.92
N ASP A 11 8.99 0.75 7.51
CA ASP A 11 10.24 1.50 7.41
C ASP A 11 11.15 0.84 6.36
N LEU A 12 11.28 1.48 5.20
CA LEU A 12 12.13 1.00 4.11
C LEU A 12 13.61 0.93 4.51
N SER A 13 14.03 1.73 5.50
CA SER A 13 15.40 1.74 6.00
C SER A 13 15.67 0.63 7.03
N ARG A 14 14.63 -0.01 7.58
CA ARG A 14 14.73 -1.02 8.64
C ARG A 14 15.59 -0.56 9.83
N GLY A 15 15.35 0.66 10.31
CA GLY A 15 16.04 1.30 11.43
C GLY A 15 17.37 1.96 11.06
N VAL A 16 17.90 1.74 9.85
CA VAL A 16 19.17 2.34 9.42
C VAL A 16 19.07 3.87 9.38
N ALA A 17 17.94 4.44 8.92
CA ALA A 17 17.76 5.89 8.86
C ALA A 17 17.95 6.53 10.24
N ALA A 18 17.32 5.98 11.28
CA ALA A 18 17.43 6.48 12.65
C ALA A 18 18.87 6.46 13.18
N MET A 19 19.67 5.47 12.76
CA MET A 19 21.07 5.34 13.17
C MET A 19 22.00 6.32 12.44
N VAL A 20 21.83 6.48 11.12
CA VAL A 20 22.81 7.21 10.30
C VAL A 20 22.46 8.67 10.07
N SER A 21 21.18 9.04 10.11
CA SER A 21 20.76 10.40 9.77
C SER A 21 21.35 11.47 10.70
N PRO A 22 21.52 11.28 12.03
CA PRO A 22 22.13 12.31 12.86
C PRO A 22 23.56 12.66 12.43
N LEU A 23 24.31 11.65 11.96
CA LEU A 23 25.69 11.82 11.50
C LEU A 23 25.76 12.43 10.09
N LEU A 24 24.91 11.96 9.17
CA LEU A 24 24.96 12.41 7.77
C LEU A 24 24.31 13.77 7.57
N ILE A 25 23.23 14.05 8.30
CA ILE A 25 22.38 15.21 8.06
C ILE A 25 22.10 16.05 9.32
N GLY A 26 22.81 15.80 10.42
CA GLY A 26 22.68 16.60 11.65
C GLY A 26 21.28 16.56 12.29
N LYS A 27 20.39 15.69 11.80
CA LYS A 27 19.00 15.54 12.26
C LYS A 27 18.64 14.07 12.29
N ARG A 28 17.94 13.65 13.35
CA ARG A 28 17.37 12.31 13.44
C ARG A 28 16.11 12.20 12.56
N ILE A 29 16.08 11.18 11.71
CA ILE A 29 14.95 10.72 10.89
C ILE A 29 14.64 9.31 11.38
N ASP A 30 13.47 9.11 11.97
CA ASP A 30 13.15 7.83 12.61
C ASP A 30 12.89 6.67 11.63
N GLY A 31 12.62 6.97 10.37
CA GLY A 31 12.42 5.96 9.33
C GLY A 31 12.21 6.57 7.96
N VAL A 32 12.26 5.71 6.93
CA VAL A 32 11.81 6.05 5.58
C VAL A 32 10.46 5.40 5.39
N TRP A 33 9.41 6.16 5.64
CA TRP A 33 8.05 5.65 5.72
C TRP A 33 7.48 5.29 4.35
N HIS A 34 7.01 4.06 4.24
CA HIS A 34 6.18 3.58 3.14
C HIS A 34 4.86 3.08 3.71
N THR A 35 3.74 3.51 3.11
CA THR A 35 2.41 3.03 3.50
C THR A 35 1.68 2.36 2.34
N SER A 36 0.76 1.48 2.71
CA SER A 36 -0.21 0.86 1.83
C SER A 36 -1.58 0.78 2.52
N ILE A 37 -2.65 0.69 1.73
CA ILE A 37 -4.00 0.49 2.25
C ILE A 37 -4.40 -0.97 2.08
N VAL A 38 -4.88 -1.57 3.16
CA VAL A 38 -5.43 -2.92 3.17
C VAL A 38 -6.95 -2.84 3.33
N VAL A 39 -7.66 -3.35 2.34
CA VAL A 39 -9.12 -3.42 2.28
C VAL A 39 -9.54 -4.55 1.36
N TYR A 40 -10.71 -5.15 1.57
CA TYR A 40 -11.20 -6.28 0.76
C TYR A 40 -10.23 -7.48 0.73
N GLY A 41 -9.42 -7.65 1.78
CA GLY A 41 -8.42 -8.73 1.86
C GLY A 41 -7.19 -8.54 0.95
N ARG A 42 -7.01 -7.36 0.36
CA ARG A 42 -5.86 -7.03 -0.49
C ARG A 42 -5.14 -5.77 -0.01
N GLU A 43 -3.85 -5.73 -0.27
CA GLU A 43 -2.98 -4.58 -0.04
C GLU A 43 -2.77 -3.81 -1.34
N TYR A 44 -2.92 -2.48 -1.28
CA TYR A 44 -2.81 -1.56 -2.41
C TYR A 44 -1.78 -0.48 -2.09
N PHE A 45 -0.85 -0.25 -3.01
CA PHE A 45 0.20 0.75 -2.86
C PHE A 45 0.58 1.37 -4.20
N PHE A 46 1.27 2.50 -4.14
CA PHE A 46 1.77 3.20 -5.32
C PHE A 46 3.29 3.20 -5.33
N GLY A 47 3.88 2.87 -6.48
CA GLY A 47 5.32 2.82 -6.68
C GLY A 47 5.72 3.30 -8.07
N SER A 48 6.99 3.13 -8.42
CA SER A 48 7.53 3.54 -9.73
C SER A 48 6.84 2.88 -10.93
N GLN A 49 6.15 1.75 -10.73
CA GLN A 49 5.40 1.04 -11.77
C GLN A 49 3.90 1.35 -11.75
N GLY A 50 3.48 2.42 -11.07
CA GLY A 50 2.08 2.77 -10.93
C GLY A 50 1.45 2.16 -9.68
N VAL A 51 0.12 2.04 -9.73
CA VAL A 51 -0.67 1.38 -8.68
C VAL A 51 -0.46 -0.13 -8.75
N GLU A 52 -0.02 -0.70 -7.64
CA GLU A 52 0.23 -2.13 -7.47
C GLU A 52 -0.62 -2.69 -6.34
N SER A 53 -0.80 -4.00 -6.34
CA SER A 53 -1.55 -4.68 -5.29
C SER A 53 -1.09 -6.11 -5.09
N CYS A 54 -1.18 -6.61 -3.86
CA CYS A 54 -0.73 -7.94 -3.47
C CYS A 54 -1.49 -8.47 -2.25
N SER A 55 -1.20 -9.69 -1.82
CA SER A 55 -1.67 -10.19 -0.52
C SER A 55 -1.09 -9.34 0.63
N PRO A 56 -1.85 -9.07 1.70
CA PRO A 56 -1.37 -8.28 2.83
C PRO A 56 -0.05 -8.81 3.42
N GLY A 57 0.93 -7.92 3.56
CA GLY A 57 2.25 -8.21 4.13
C GLY A 57 3.20 -8.96 3.19
N SER A 58 2.85 -9.12 1.91
CA SER A 58 3.66 -9.86 0.91
C SER A 58 4.59 -8.99 0.05
N THR A 59 4.72 -7.69 0.38
CA THR A 59 5.66 -6.77 -0.26
C THR A 59 7.12 -7.19 -0.04
N ALA A 60 8.08 -6.67 -0.84
CA ALA A 60 9.51 -6.98 -0.68
C ALA A 60 10.05 -6.63 0.71
N VAL A 61 9.49 -5.58 1.31
CA VAL A 61 9.86 -5.10 2.65
C VAL A 61 9.46 -6.13 3.71
N LYS A 62 8.40 -6.91 3.41
CA LYS A 62 7.71 -7.87 4.29
C LYS A 62 7.17 -7.17 5.54
N ASN A 63 6.45 -7.92 6.37
CA ASN A 63 5.97 -7.59 7.72
C ASN A 63 5.91 -6.09 8.04
N PRO A 64 4.72 -5.47 8.02
CA PRO A 64 4.60 -4.07 8.40
C PRO A 64 5.15 -3.83 9.81
N LEU A 65 5.83 -2.70 9.98
CA LEU A 65 6.28 -2.25 11.30
C LEU A 65 5.08 -1.99 12.21
N GLN A 66 4.02 -1.43 11.63
CA GLN A 66 2.79 -1.13 12.34
C GLN A 66 1.59 -1.30 11.41
N ILE A 67 0.49 -1.80 11.96
CA ILE A 67 -0.81 -1.87 11.30
C ILE A 67 -1.77 -1.01 12.13
N GLU A 68 -2.40 -0.03 11.50
CA GLU A 68 -3.43 0.79 12.14
C GLU A 68 -4.77 0.62 11.43
N THR A 69 -5.84 0.38 12.20
CA THR A 69 -7.21 0.40 11.66
C THR A 69 -7.66 1.85 11.53
N LEU A 70 -7.97 2.26 10.30
CA LEU A 70 -8.44 3.61 9.99
C LEU A 70 -9.96 3.73 10.16
N GLY A 71 -10.69 2.65 9.91
CA GLY A 71 -12.14 2.60 10.05
C GLY A 71 -12.75 1.46 9.24
N GLU A 72 -13.98 1.68 8.78
CA GLU A 72 -14.72 0.77 7.92
C GLU A 72 -15.28 1.50 6.71
N THR A 73 -15.45 0.78 5.60
CA THR A 73 -16.08 1.28 4.39
C THR A 73 -17.32 0.46 4.04
N GLN A 74 -18.32 1.13 3.47
CA GLN A 74 -19.50 0.50 2.85
C GLN A 74 -19.42 0.55 1.32
N ILE A 75 -18.33 1.09 0.77
CA ILE A 75 -18.14 1.17 -0.67
C ILE A 75 -18.10 -0.26 -1.23
N PRO A 76 -18.87 -0.57 -2.28
CA PRO A 76 -18.77 -1.88 -2.91
C PRO A 76 -17.40 -2.05 -3.57
N TYR A 77 -16.87 -3.27 -3.54
CA TYR A 77 -15.59 -3.61 -4.17
C TYR A 77 -15.53 -3.19 -5.65
N THR A 78 -16.62 -3.33 -6.40
CA THR A 78 -16.70 -2.91 -7.81
C THR A 78 -16.46 -1.41 -7.99
N ILE A 79 -17.09 -0.58 -7.16
CA ILE A 79 -16.91 0.88 -7.17
C ILE A 79 -15.49 1.25 -6.78
N PHE A 80 -14.91 0.57 -5.79
CA PHE A 80 -13.53 0.78 -5.40
C PHE A 80 -12.54 0.44 -6.51
N ILE A 81 -12.71 -0.68 -7.21
CA ILE A 81 -11.84 -1.07 -8.32
C ILE A 81 -11.97 -0.10 -9.51
N ASP A 82 -13.18 0.38 -9.82
CA ASP A 82 -13.36 1.37 -10.89
C ASP A 82 -12.68 2.71 -10.53
N TYR A 83 -12.80 3.15 -9.27
CA TYR A 83 -12.07 4.32 -8.76
C TYR A 83 -10.55 4.13 -8.83
N LEU A 84 -10.06 2.97 -8.38
CA LEU A 84 -8.64 2.62 -8.41
C LEU A 84 -8.08 2.58 -9.84
N SER A 85 -8.86 2.05 -10.80
CA SER A 85 -8.51 2.05 -12.22
C SER A 85 -8.35 3.48 -12.74
N GLY A 86 -9.32 4.36 -12.44
CA GLY A 86 -9.25 5.77 -12.80
C GLY A 86 -8.01 6.48 -12.25
N LEU A 87 -7.67 6.23 -10.98
CA LEU A 87 -6.42 6.74 -10.39
C LEU A 87 -5.18 6.22 -11.13
N SER A 88 -5.14 4.91 -11.42
CA SER A 88 -4.01 4.27 -12.11
C SER A 88 -3.80 4.73 -13.54
N GLU A 89 -4.83 5.28 -14.19
CA GLU A 89 -4.76 5.83 -15.54
C GLU A 89 -4.46 7.33 -15.56
N THR A 90 -4.62 8.01 -14.42
CA THR A 90 -4.51 9.47 -14.32
C THR A 90 -3.42 9.90 -13.34
N SER A 91 -3.78 10.28 -12.11
CA SER A 91 -2.88 10.87 -11.12
C SER A 91 -1.79 9.90 -10.63
N TYR A 92 -2.06 8.59 -10.64
CA TYR A 92 -1.14 7.54 -10.20
C TYR A 92 -0.72 6.61 -11.34
N ALA A 93 -0.60 7.17 -12.55
CA ALA A 93 -0.08 6.47 -13.71
C ALA A 93 1.41 6.12 -13.60
N ILE A 94 1.85 5.19 -14.45
CA ILE A 94 3.26 4.82 -14.55
C ILE A 94 4.10 6.05 -14.91
N GLY A 95 5.17 6.28 -14.17
CA GLY A 95 6.07 7.42 -14.38
C GLY A 95 5.65 8.72 -13.68
N THR A 96 4.54 8.74 -12.93
CA THR A 96 4.16 9.91 -12.12
C THR A 96 4.71 9.89 -10.69
N TYR A 97 5.34 8.77 -10.28
CA TYR A 97 5.90 8.61 -8.94
C TYR A 97 7.06 9.58 -8.69
N ASP A 98 6.98 10.32 -7.59
CA ASP A 98 8.01 11.22 -7.06
C ASP A 98 8.13 10.95 -5.55
N LEU A 99 9.31 10.56 -5.07
CA LEU A 99 9.49 10.12 -3.68
C LEU A 99 9.18 11.21 -2.66
N LEU A 100 9.30 12.48 -3.02
CA LEU A 100 9.09 13.60 -2.08
C LEU A 100 7.70 14.22 -2.19
N ARG A 101 7.11 14.25 -3.39
CA ARG A 101 5.92 15.05 -3.68
C ARG A 101 4.71 14.23 -4.07
N HIS A 102 4.90 13.04 -4.61
CA HIS A 102 3.82 12.20 -5.13
C HIS A 102 4.17 10.71 -5.01
N ASN A 103 4.04 10.18 -3.80
CA ASN A 103 4.52 8.85 -3.42
C ASN A 103 3.39 7.97 -2.86
N CYS A 104 3.77 6.81 -2.32
CA CYS A 104 2.88 5.85 -1.68
C CYS A 104 2.05 6.42 -0.53
N ASN A 105 2.58 7.42 0.18
CA ASN A 105 1.92 8.04 1.32
C ASN A 105 0.81 8.98 0.85
N ASN A 106 1.03 9.73 -0.24
CA ASN A 106 -0.02 10.53 -0.90
C ASN A 106 -1.15 9.64 -1.40
N PHE A 107 -0.80 8.54 -2.06
CA PHE A 107 -1.76 7.55 -2.54
C PHE A 107 -2.58 6.93 -1.41
N SER A 108 -1.92 6.50 -0.33
CA SER A 108 -2.59 5.89 0.82
C SER A 108 -3.52 6.87 1.52
N GLN A 109 -3.12 8.15 1.61
CA GLN A 109 -3.94 9.23 2.14
C GLN A 109 -5.21 9.45 1.30
N GLU A 110 -5.09 9.45 -0.04
CA GLU A 110 -6.23 9.61 -0.93
C GLU A 110 -7.20 8.42 -0.86
N LEU A 111 -6.69 7.19 -0.84
CA LEU A 111 -7.51 5.99 -0.65
C LEU A 111 -8.19 5.98 0.73
N ALA A 112 -7.50 6.33 1.80
CA ALA A 112 -8.07 6.40 3.15
C ALA A 112 -9.25 7.38 3.23
N GLN A 113 -9.08 8.55 2.62
CA GLN A 113 -10.13 9.57 2.52
C GLN A 113 -11.33 9.07 1.71
N PHE A 114 -11.10 8.48 0.54
CA PHE A 114 -12.16 7.93 -0.29
C PHE A 114 -12.93 6.82 0.43
N LEU A 115 -12.23 5.89 1.07
CA LEU A 115 -12.83 4.69 1.66
C LEU A 115 -13.59 4.97 2.95
N CYS A 116 -13.05 5.80 3.83
CA CYS A 116 -13.57 5.96 5.20
C CYS A 116 -13.43 7.38 5.77
N GLY A 117 -13.01 8.38 4.98
CA GLY A 117 -12.83 9.76 5.44
C GLY A 117 -11.70 9.96 6.45
N ALA A 118 -10.87 8.94 6.67
CA ALA A 118 -9.77 8.97 7.63
C ALA A 118 -8.47 9.50 7.00
N ASN A 119 -7.54 9.94 7.84
CA ASN A 119 -6.19 10.31 7.43
C ASN A 119 -5.21 9.23 7.86
N ILE A 120 -4.13 9.04 7.10
CA ILE A 120 -2.98 8.27 7.60
C ILE A 120 -2.22 9.10 8.66
N PRO A 121 -1.37 8.48 9.50
CA PRO A 121 -0.64 9.20 10.54
C PRO A 121 0.17 10.38 10.00
N ARG A 122 -0.04 11.56 10.60
CA ARG A 122 0.50 12.83 10.09
C ARG A 122 2.03 12.87 10.01
N TYR A 123 2.73 12.21 10.93
CA TYR A 123 4.19 12.14 10.94
C TYR A 123 4.78 11.49 9.67
N ILE A 124 3.98 10.66 8.97
CA ILE A 124 4.37 10.04 7.70
C ILE A 124 4.29 11.05 6.56
N LEU A 125 3.22 11.87 6.53
CA LEU A 125 2.99 12.88 5.50
C LEU A 125 3.94 14.08 5.62
N ASP A 126 4.39 14.40 6.83
CA ASP A 126 5.24 15.56 7.10
C ASP A 126 6.74 15.28 6.80
N LEU A 127 7.16 14.01 6.71
CA LEU A 127 8.56 13.61 6.51
C LEU A 127 9.23 14.28 5.27
N PRO A 128 8.60 14.34 4.08
CA PRO A 128 9.23 14.98 2.93
C PRO A 128 9.51 16.47 3.14
N ASN A 129 8.61 17.18 3.84
CA ASN A 129 8.80 18.60 4.16
C ASN A 129 9.99 18.80 5.09
N GLU A 130 10.17 17.91 6.06
CA GLU A 130 11.33 17.96 6.96
C GLU A 130 12.66 17.74 6.23
N VAL A 131 12.68 16.85 5.24
CA VAL A 131 13.86 16.59 4.40
C VAL A 131 14.17 17.80 3.53
N LEU A 132 13.16 18.36 2.85
CA LEU A 132 13.28 19.51 1.95
C LEU A 132 13.71 20.81 2.66
N GLN A 133 13.26 21.01 3.90
CA GLN A 133 13.61 22.20 4.69
C GLN A 133 15.00 22.10 5.35
N SER A 134 15.63 20.93 5.36
CA SER A 134 16.97 20.78 5.92
C SER A 134 18.00 21.51 5.04
N LYS A 135 18.90 22.26 5.68
CA LYS A 135 19.97 23.04 5.00
C LYS A 135 21.03 22.17 4.29
N LEU A 136 20.82 20.85 4.24
CA LEU A 136 21.74 19.84 3.72
C LEU A 136 21.27 19.21 2.40
N SER A 137 20.35 19.92 1.73
CA SER A 137 19.64 19.55 0.51
C SER A 137 20.47 18.80 -0.56
N PRO A 138 21.69 19.19 -0.97
CA PRO A 138 22.33 18.55 -2.12
C PRO A 138 22.68 17.06 -1.92
N ALA A 139 23.20 16.69 -0.76
CA ALA A 139 23.56 15.30 -0.46
C ALA A 139 22.31 14.43 -0.22
N LEU A 140 21.29 15.01 0.40
CA LEU A 140 19.99 14.36 0.60
C LEU A 140 19.27 14.11 -0.72
N GLN A 141 19.31 15.04 -1.67
CA GLN A 141 18.70 14.87 -2.98
C GLN A 141 19.32 13.69 -3.74
N ILE A 142 20.64 13.51 -3.66
CA ILE A 142 21.32 12.34 -4.25
C ILE A 142 20.86 11.03 -3.60
N LEU A 143 20.74 11.01 -2.26
CA LEU A 143 20.27 9.83 -1.54
C LEU A 143 18.78 9.52 -1.85
N VAL A 144 17.94 10.55 -1.93
CA VAL A 144 16.53 10.45 -2.34
C VAL A 144 16.43 9.86 -3.75
N GLN A 145 17.22 10.33 -4.70
CA GLN A 145 17.25 9.79 -6.07
C GLN A 145 17.71 8.33 -6.14
N GLN A 146 18.67 7.94 -5.29
CA GLN A 146 19.10 6.54 -5.16
C GLN A 146 18.01 5.67 -4.52
N LEU A 147 17.30 6.21 -3.53
CA LEU A 147 16.16 5.55 -2.91
C LEU A 147 14.97 5.47 -3.86
N GLU A 148 14.70 6.45 -4.73
CA GLU A 148 13.67 6.34 -5.79
C GLU A 148 13.90 5.14 -6.71
N HIS A 149 15.16 4.90 -7.09
CA HIS A 149 15.53 3.74 -7.89
C HIS A 149 15.38 2.42 -7.13
N SER A 150 15.46 2.46 -5.79
CA SER A 150 15.51 1.31 -4.89
C SER A 150 14.21 1.05 -4.12
N ALA A 151 13.30 2.03 -4.03
CA ALA A 151 11.99 2.02 -3.38
C ALA A 151 10.98 1.27 -4.26
N ARG A 152 11.42 0.10 -4.69
CA ARG A 152 10.64 -0.93 -5.34
C ARG A 152 10.29 -1.94 -4.25
N PRO A 153 9.14 -1.83 -3.58
CA PRO A 153 8.56 -3.00 -2.96
C PRO A 153 8.17 -3.98 -4.09
N ILE A 154 9.15 -4.70 -4.63
CA ILE A 154 8.90 -5.74 -5.63
C ILE A 154 8.09 -6.84 -4.95
N SER A 155 6.78 -6.90 -5.22
CA SER A 155 5.99 -8.06 -4.84
C SER A 155 6.55 -9.30 -5.57
N ASN A 156 6.73 -10.40 -4.84
CA ASN A 156 7.20 -11.66 -5.44
C ASN A 156 6.13 -12.32 -6.34
N GLU A 157 4.91 -11.78 -6.38
CA GLU A 157 3.79 -12.30 -7.17
C GLU A 157 3.73 -11.76 -8.62
N ARG A 158 4.88 -11.49 -9.25
CA ARG A 158 4.91 -11.10 -10.65
C ARG A 158 4.63 -12.30 -11.56
N SER A 159 3.36 -12.47 -11.95
CA SER A 159 3.00 -13.27 -13.12
C SER A 159 3.43 -12.56 -14.42
N PRO A 160 3.97 -13.25 -15.46
CA PRO A 160 4.75 -12.61 -16.53
C PRO A 160 3.96 -11.77 -17.55
N ASN A 161 2.66 -11.60 -17.38
CA ASN A 161 1.79 -10.85 -18.30
C ASN A 161 0.76 -10.09 -17.47
N HIS A 162 0.82 -8.75 -17.37
CA HIS A 162 -0.39 -7.94 -17.20
C HIS A 162 -0.21 -6.45 -17.51
N ARG A 163 -1.02 -5.98 -18.45
CA ARG A 163 -1.46 -4.59 -18.59
C ARG A 163 -2.76 -4.47 -17.79
N GLY A 164 -2.82 -3.56 -16.81
CA GLY A 164 -4.05 -3.22 -16.09
C GLY A 164 -4.21 -3.87 -14.70
N VAL A 165 -4.93 -3.18 -13.82
CA VAL A 165 -5.39 -3.65 -12.51
C VAL A 165 -6.24 -4.92 -12.72
N ARG A 166 -5.79 -6.08 -12.20
CA ARG A 166 -6.59 -7.32 -12.26
C ARG A 166 -7.89 -7.11 -11.49
N LYS A 167 -9.02 -7.41 -12.13
CA LYS A 167 -10.30 -7.63 -11.44
C LYS A 167 -10.24 -9.00 -10.78
N ASP A 168 -9.55 -9.10 -9.64
CA ASP A 168 -9.64 -10.29 -8.81
C ASP A 168 -11.10 -10.46 -8.34
N PRO A 169 -11.58 -11.71 -8.17
CA PRO A 169 -12.94 -11.97 -7.72
C PRO A 169 -13.24 -11.20 -6.43
N SER A 170 -14.44 -10.61 -6.35
CA SER A 170 -14.83 -9.84 -5.18
C SER A 170 -14.82 -10.71 -3.92
N PRO A 171 -14.62 -10.13 -2.72
CA PRO A 171 -14.72 -10.88 -1.47
C PRO A 171 -16.06 -11.61 -1.32
N GLU A 172 -17.15 -10.99 -1.77
CA GLU A 172 -18.49 -11.58 -1.78
C GLU A 172 -18.55 -12.83 -2.66
N PHE A 173 -17.92 -12.80 -3.84
CA PHE A 173 -17.85 -13.97 -4.72
C PHE A 173 -17.07 -15.12 -4.06
N LEU A 174 -15.95 -14.82 -3.42
CA LEU A 174 -15.14 -15.82 -2.71
C LEU A 174 -15.91 -16.44 -1.54
N GLN A 175 -16.62 -15.64 -0.75
CA GLN A 175 -17.47 -16.14 0.34
C GLN A 175 -18.59 -17.05 -0.16
N ILE A 176 -19.19 -16.72 -1.31
CA ILE A 176 -20.24 -17.54 -1.92
C ILE A 176 -19.68 -18.88 -2.41
N GLU A 177 -18.51 -18.89 -3.04
CA GLU A 177 -17.86 -20.12 -3.51
C GLU A 177 -17.36 -21.00 -2.35
N GLU A 178 -16.86 -20.40 -1.28
CA GLU A 178 -16.49 -21.13 -0.06
C GLU A 178 -17.73 -21.77 0.59
N ALA A 179 -18.82 -21.01 0.75
CA ALA A 179 -20.08 -21.53 1.29
C ALA A 179 -20.70 -22.64 0.40
N ARG A 180 -20.55 -22.53 -0.92
CA ARG A 180 -20.97 -23.58 -1.87
C ARG A 180 -20.14 -24.84 -1.73
N SER A 181 -18.83 -24.70 -1.57
CA SER A 181 -17.91 -25.83 -1.40
C SER A 181 -18.22 -26.58 -0.10
N ASP A 182 -18.41 -25.86 1.00
CA ASP A 182 -18.81 -26.43 2.29
C ASP A 182 -20.17 -27.13 2.25
N ALA A 183 -21.14 -26.57 1.50
CA ALA A 183 -22.45 -27.17 1.33
C ALA A 183 -22.41 -28.48 0.51
N ASN A 184 -21.52 -28.56 -0.47
CA ASN A 184 -21.31 -29.78 -1.25
C ASN A 184 -20.58 -30.86 -0.44
N ALA A 185 -19.54 -30.49 0.33
CA ALA A 185 -18.84 -31.42 1.22
C ALA A 185 -19.80 -32.08 2.25
N LYS A 186 -20.72 -31.29 2.83
CA LYS A 186 -21.74 -31.81 3.77
C LYS A 186 -22.81 -32.70 3.13
N LYS A 187 -23.02 -32.61 1.81
CA LYS A 187 -23.92 -33.51 1.08
C LYS A 187 -23.27 -34.86 0.82
N ASP A 188 -21.96 -34.88 0.56
CA ASP A 188 -21.22 -36.11 0.30
C ASP A 188 -21.07 -36.97 1.58
N ASP A 189 -20.91 -36.33 2.74
CA ASP A 189 -20.89 -37.02 4.06
C ASP A 189 -22.26 -37.61 4.46
N ASN A 190 -23.38 -37.04 3.98
CA ASN A 190 -24.73 -37.53 4.27
C ASN A 190 -25.21 -38.63 3.32
N ASN A 191 -24.45 -38.93 2.25
CA ASN A 191 -24.81 -39.95 1.26
C ASN A 191 -24.01 -41.26 1.43
N THR A 192 -23.26 -41.40 2.54
CA THR A 192 -22.42 -42.56 2.85
C THR A 192 -22.97 -43.46 3.97
N ASN A 193 -24.23 -43.30 4.38
CA ASN A 193 -24.88 -44.13 5.41
C ASN A 193 -26.13 -44.83 4.89
#